data_AF-A0A5D2RZ48-F1
#
_entry.id   AF-A0A5D2RZ48-F1
#
_cell.length_a   1.000
_cell.length_b   1.000
_cell.length_c   1.000
_cell.angle_alpha   90.00
_cell.angle_beta   90.00
_cell.angle_gamma   90.00
#
_symmetry.space_group_name_H-M   'P 1'
#
loop_
_entity.id
_entity.type
_entity.pdbx_description
1 polymer ?
#
loop_
_entity_poly.entity_id
_entity_poly.type
_entity_poly.pdbx_seq_one_letter_code
_entity_poly.pdbx_strand_id
1 'polypeptide(L)'
;MKKSIAIPILCTLLLLALLSPSEGDPKFCPTTMQISGSCGPNGAFECFEAINAKYGASAMAQRCSCKDLSANEHLCQCYIVCQ
;
A
#
# COMPACT_ATOMS: atom_id res chain seq x y z
N MET A 1 -16.95 -45.55 -1.16
CA MET A 1 -16.09 -44.36 -1.31
C MET A 1 -16.97 -43.11 -1.31
N LYS A 2 -17.10 -42.41 -0.17
CA LYS A 2 -17.80 -41.11 -0.14
C LYS A 2 -16.81 -40.05 -0.58
N LYS A 3 -16.90 -39.59 -1.83
CA LYS A 3 -16.08 -38.47 -2.33
C LYS A 3 -16.54 -37.21 -1.60
N SER A 4 -15.68 -36.67 -0.73
CA SER A 4 -16.02 -35.48 0.04
C SER A 4 -16.04 -34.27 -0.89
N ILE A 5 -17.23 -33.76 -1.17
CA ILE A 5 -17.48 -32.61 -2.08
C ILE A 5 -17.30 -31.27 -1.35
N ALA A 6 -17.07 -31.29 -0.03
CA ALA A 6 -16.96 -30.09 0.79
C ALA A 6 -15.74 -29.23 0.42
N ILE A 7 -14.60 -29.87 0.11
CA ILE A 7 -13.35 -29.18 -0.21
C ILE A 7 -13.46 -28.35 -1.51
N PRO A 8 -13.92 -28.90 -2.66
CA PRO A 8 -14.02 -28.10 -3.88
C PRO A 8 -15.05 -26.96 -3.75
N ILE A 9 -16.14 -27.16 -3.00
CA ILE A 9 -17.16 -26.12 -2.76
C ILE A 9 -16.60 -24.96 -1.92
N LEU A 10 -15.80 -25.27 -0.91
CA LEU A 10 -15.16 -24.23 -0.09
C LEU A 10 -14.16 -23.42 -0.92
N CYS A 11 -13.36 -24.09 -1.76
CA CYS A 11 -12.42 -23.43 -2.66
C CYS A 11 -13.12 -22.52 -3.67
N THR A 12 -14.24 -22.94 -4.27
CA THR A 12 -14.97 -22.08 -5.21
C THR A 12 -15.58 -20.86 -4.54
N LEU A 13 -16.12 -20.98 -3.32
CA LEU A 13 -16.65 -19.83 -2.58
C LEU A 13 -15.58 -18.78 -2.26
N LEU A 14 -14.38 -19.21 -1.88
CA LEU A 14 -13.22 -18.33 -1.67
C LEU A 14 -12.80 -17.59 -2.95
N LEU A 15 -12.82 -18.28 -4.09
CA LEU A 15 -12.50 -17.68 -5.39
C LEU A 15 -13.55 -16.67 -5.85
N LEU A 16 -14.83 -16.90 -5.57
CA LEU A 16 -15.89 -15.94 -5.90
C LEU A 16 -15.78 -14.64 -5.08
N ALA A 17 -15.33 -14.70 -3.83
CA ALA A 17 -15.12 -13.49 -3.02
C ALA A 17 -14.03 -12.56 -3.60
N LEU A 18 -13.04 -13.13 -4.30
CA LEU A 18 -11.96 -12.39 -4.97
C LEU A 18 -12.42 -11.71 -6.28
N LEU A 19 -13.52 -12.16 -6.88
CA LEU A 19 -14.05 -11.66 -8.15
C LEU A 19 -14.95 -10.42 -8.00
N SER A 20 -14.93 -9.77 -6.84
CA SER A 20 -15.66 -8.53 -6.62
C SER A 20 -15.30 -7.52 -7.71
N PRO A 21 -16.28 -6.94 -8.44
CA PRO A 21 -15.99 -5.98 -9.50
C PRO A 21 -15.22 -4.79 -8.92
N SER A 22 -14.08 -4.45 -9.52
CA SER A 22 -13.28 -3.31 -9.09
C SER A 22 -14.08 -2.01 -9.31
N GLU A 23 -14.31 -1.26 -8.24
CA GLU A 23 -14.97 0.05 -8.29
C GLU A 23 -14.07 1.10 -8.96
N GLY A 24 -14.03 1.11 -10.30
CA GLY A 24 -13.29 2.09 -11.09
C GLY A 24 -11.79 2.17 -10.80
N ASP A 25 -11.10 3.10 -11.46
CA ASP A 25 -9.72 3.41 -11.12
C ASP A 25 -9.66 4.11 -9.75
N PRO A 26 -8.77 3.69 -8.83
CA PRO A 26 -8.64 4.33 -7.54
C PRO A 26 -8.23 5.80 -7.69
N LYS A 27 -8.87 6.69 -6.93
CA LYS A 27 -8.44 8.08 -6.82
C LYS A 27 -7.23 8.17 -5.90
N PHE A 28 -6.25 8.96 -6.30
CA PHE A 28 -5.02 9.14 -5.54
C PHE A 28 -4.93 10.53 -4.92
N CYS A 29 -4.64 10.57 -3.62
CA CYS A 29 -4.54 11.77 -2.80
C CYS A 29 -3.11 11.95 -2.29
N PRO A 30 -2.58 13.19 -2.21
CA PRO A 30 -1.27 13.44 -1.64
C PRO A 30 -1.28 13.10 -0.14
N THR A 31 -0.20 12.49 0.33
CA THR A 31 0.03 12.19 1.74
C THR A 31 1.47 12.50 2.11
N THR A 32 1.69 12.90 3.35
CA THR A 32 3.01 13.23 3.86
C THR A 32 3.30 12.56 5.19
N MET A 33 4.58 12.29 5.43
CA MET A 33 5.09 11.75 6.69
C MET A 33 6.48 12.30 6.95
N GLN A 34 6.74 12.79 8.16
CA GLN A 34 8.08 13.16 8.59
C GLN A 34 8.70 11.99 9.36
N ILE A 35 9.97 11.72 9.08
CA ILE A 35 10.73 10.60 9.65
C ILE A 35 12.12 11.12 10.04
N SER A 36 12.67 10.63 11.15
CA SER A 36 14.05 10.91 11.54
C SER A 36 15.06 10.31 10.56
N GLY A 37 16.22 10.93 10.43
CA GLY A 37 17.25 10.60 9.44
C GLY A 37 17.24 11.55 8.24
N SER A 38 18.20 11.36 7.35
CA SER A 38 18.30 12.06 6.07
C SER A 38 17.89 11.15 4.91
N CYS A 39 17.55 11.73 3.77
CA CYS A 39 17.28 11.00 2.54
C CYS A 39 18.54 10.29 2.06
N GLY A 40 18.51 8.95 2.06
CA GLY A 40 19.53 8.13 1.40
C GLY A 40 19.39 8.13 -0.13
N PRO A 41 20.29 7.45 -0.85
CA PRO A 41 20.19 7.26 -2.30
C PRO A 41 18.89 6.57 -2.72
N ASN A 42 18.25 5.83 -1.80
CA ASN A 42 16.97 5.14 -2.01
C ASN A 42 15.80 5.81 -1.29
N GLY A 43 15.91 7.08 -0.87
CA GLY A 43 14.92 7.74 -0.01
C GLY A 43 13.48 7.69 -0.56
N ALA A 44 13.28 7.74 -1.88
CA ALA A 44 11.94 7.60 -2.47
C ALA A 44 11.32 6.20 -2.23
N PHE A 45 12.14 5.14 -2.29
CA PHE A 45 11.70 3.77 -2.01
C PHE A 45 11.49 3.55 -0.51
N GLU A 46 12.38 4.09 0.34
CA GLU A 46 12.21 4.06 1.80
C GLU A 46 10.91 4.77 2.21
N CYS A 47 10.58 5.91 1.59
CA CYS A 47 9.30 6.58 1.77
C CYS A 47 8.11 5.75 1.29
N PHE A 48 8.23 5.03 0.19
CA PHE A 48 7.21 4.08 -0.27
C PHE A 48 6.95 3.00 0.77
N GLU A 49 8.00 2.40 1.33
CA GLU A 49 7.86 1.36 2.35
C GLU A 49 7.26 1.93 3.64
N ALA A 50 7.74 3.08 4.11
CA ALA A 50 7.25 3.71 5.33
C ALA A 50 5.76 4.11 5.24
N ILE A 51 5.32 4.67 4.11
CA ILE A 51 3.91 5.02 3.89
C ILE A 51 3.04 3.76 3.84
N ASN A 52 3.42 2.71 3.09
CA ASN A 52 2.64 1.46 3.05
C ASN A 52 2.65 0.73 4.39
N ALA A 53 3.72 0.81 5.18
CA ALA A 53 3.75 0.27 6.53
C ALA A 53 2.75 0.97 7.46
N LYS A 54 2.56 2.30 7.29
CA LYS A 54 1.61 3.09 8.09
C LYS A 54 0.15 2.92 7.67
N TYR A 55 -0.14 2.92 6.37
CA TYR A 55 -1.51 2.91 5.84
C TYR A 55 -1.98 1.55 5.31
N GLY A 56 -1.10 0.54 5.30
CA GLY A 56 -1.36 -0.78 4.74
C GLY A 56 -1.13 -0.87 3.23
N ALA A 57 -1.03 -2.09 2.70
CA ALA A 57 -0.77 -2.33 1.28
C ALA A 57 -1.87 -1.81 0.34
N SER A 58 -3.10 -1.68 0.84
CA SER A 58 -4.24 -1.09 0.10
C SER A 58 -4.07 0.42 -0.15
N ALA A 59 -3.14 1.09 0.53
CA ALA A 59 -2.80 2.47 0.25
C ALA A 59 -2.16 2.63 -1.14
N MET A 60 -1.56 1.57 -1.69
CA MET A 60 -0.92 1.54 -3.01
C MET A 60 -0.05 2.78 -3.25
N ALA A 61 0.85 3.08 -2.30
CA ALA A 61 1.64 4.32 -2.37
C ALA A 61 2.42 4.39 -3.69
N GLN A 62 2.40 5.56 -4.33
CA GLN A 62 3.10 5.80 -5.58
C GLN A 62 3.62 7.23 -5.67
N ARG A 63 4.51 7.48 -6.64
CA ARG A 63 5.13 8.79 -6.90
C ARG A 63 5.74 9.39 -5.62
N CYS A 64 6.41 8.54 -4.85
CA CYS A 64 7.04 8.94 -3.61
C CYS A 64 8.29 9.78 -3.87
N SER A 65 8.49 10.77 -3.01
CA SER A 65 9.69 11.60 -2.95
C SER A 65 10.14 11.73 -1.50
N CYS A 66 11.45 11.91 -1.34
CA CYS A 66 12.08 12.20 -0.06
C CYS A 66 12.73 13.57 -0.15
N LYS A 67 12.54 14.40 0.86
CA LYS A 67 13.17 15.72 0.98
C LYS A 67 13.74 15.90 2.38
N ASP A 68 15.05 16.12 2.47
CA ASP A 68 15.68 16.48 3.74
C ASP A 68 15.06 17.75 4.33
N LEU A 69 14.90 17.72 5.65
CA LEU A 69 14.50 18.84 6.49
C LEU A 69 15.67 19.23 7.42
N SER A 70 15.49 20.28 8.21
CA SER A 70 16.39 20.59 9.30
C SER A 70 16.36 19.51 10.39
N ALA A 71 17.40 19.46 11.24
CA ALA A 71 17.43 18.64 12.45
C ALA A 71 17.46 17.11 12.24
N ASN A 72 18.08 16.63 11.16
CA ASN A 72 18.21 15.20 10.87
C ASN A 72 16.83 14.52 10.76
N GLU A 73 15.96 15.16 9.98
CA GLU A 73 14.64 14.67 9.60
C GLU A 73 14.49 14.79 8.09
N HIS A 74 13.60 13.98 7.51
CA HIS A 74 13.19 14.10 6.13
C HIS A 74 11.66 13.98 6.01
N LEU A 75 11.15 14.62 4.97
CA LEU A 75 9.75 14.58 4.57
C LEU A 75 9.58 13.56 3.45
N CYS A 76 8.78 12.54 3.72
CA CYS A 76 8.20 11.67 2.70
C CYS A 76 6.92 12.30 2.15
N GLN A 77 6.81 12.38 0.82
CA GLN A 77 5.59 12.79 0.13
C GLN A 77 5.27 11.76 -0.95
N CYS A 78 4.09 11.14 -0.86
CA CYS A 78 3.59 10.14 -1.80
C CYS A 78 2.15 10.47 -2.20
N TYR A 79 1.64 9.74 -3.19
CA TYR A 79 0.21 9.65 -3.48
C TYR A 79 -0.30 8.27 -3.06
N ILE A 80 -1.38 8.21 -2.31
CA ILE A 80 -2.03 6.96 -1.88
C ILE A 80 -3.48 6.93 -2.36
N VAL A 81 -4.09 5.74 -2.40
CA VAL A 81 -5.55 5.62 -2.56
C VAL A 81 -6.23 6.46 -1.48
N CYS A 82 -7.10 7.38 -1.91
CA CYS A 82 -7.84 8.24 -1.00
C CYS A 82 -8.64 7.37 -0.02
N GLN A 83 -8.53 7.69 1.28
CA GLN A 83 -9.28 7.05 2.36
C GLN A 83 -10.70 7.63 2.46
#